data_AF-A0A3D0DQ96-F1
#
_entry.id   AF-A0A3D0DQ96-F1
#
_cell.length_a   1.000
_cell.length_b   1.000
_cell.length_c   1.000
_cell.angle_alpha   90.00
_cell.angle_beta   90.00
_cell.angle_gamma   90.00
#
_symmetry.space_group_name_H-M   'P 1'
#
loop_
_entity.id
_entity.type
_entity.pdbx_description
1 polymer ?
#
loop_
_entity_poly.entity_id
_entity_poly.type
_entity_poly.pdbx_seq_one_letter_code
_entity_poly.pdbx_strand_id
1 'polypeptide(L)'
;MLYIACHGDQGVLRPSGDTVIPLSEVADALKKAPSGAISFVHFGSCEMVVPGRRRECHRLIREACNAIWVSGYTKQVDWLPSTFLDLMLATSIFAPQHGKTDGRAGRINHNANKFFEMYEQTARSLGFSALSAHTDGDRLYPAALH
;
A
#
# COMPACT_ATOMS: atom_id res chain seq x y z
N MET A 1 -7.82 5.00 7.18
CA MET A 1 -6.79 4.11 6.62
C MET A 1 -7.16 2.69 6.98
N LEU A 2 -7.02 1.77 6.03
CA LEU A 2 -7.04 0.34 6.29
C LEU A 2 -5.58 -0.15 6.32
N TYR A 3 -5.17 -0.68 7.47
CA TYR A 3 -3.86 -1.28 7.70
C TYR A 3 -4.07 -2.77 7.99
N ILE A 4 -3.52 -3.64 7.16
CA ILE A 4 -3.62 -5.09 7.30
C ILE A 4 -2.22 -5.60 7.63
N ALA A 5 -2.03 -6.13 8.84
CA ALA A 5 -0.77 -6.71 9.28
C ALA A 5 -1.01 -8.12 9.79
N CYS A 6 -0.58 -9.09 8.98
CA CYS A 6 -0.53 -10.51 9.29
C CYS A 6 0.50 -11.19 8.37
N HIS A 7 0.67 -12.51 8.48
CA HIS A 7 1.50 -13.22 7.52
C HIS A 7 0.91 -13.11 6.11
N GLY A 8 1.80 -13.01 5.13
CA GLY A 8 1.45 -13.07 3.71
C GLY A 8 2.53 -13.83 2.97
N ASP A 9 2.17 -14.31 1.78
CA ASP A 9 3.02 -15.15 0.95
C ASP A 9 2.48 -15.07 -0.49
N GLN A 10 3.31 -14.71 -1.47
CA GLN A 10 2.98 -14.71 -2.90
C GLN A 10 1.58 -14.14 -3.27
N GLY A 11 1.19 -13.00 -2.69
CA GLY A 11 -0.09 -12.33 -2.98
C GLY A 11 -1.31 -12.91 -2.25
N VAL A 12 -1.10 -13.73 -1.22
CA VAL A 12 -2.16 -14.22 -0.32
C VAL A 12 -1.90 -13.78 1.12
N LEU A 13 -2.96 -13.46 1.86
CA LEU A 13 -2.91 -13.29 3.32
C LEU A 13 -3.06 -14.65 4.01
N ARG A 14 -2.35 -14.81 5.12
CA ARG A 14 -2.37 -16.00 5.98
C ARG A 14 -2.58 -15.57 7.44
N PRO A 15 -3.80 -15.17 7.83
CA PRO A 15 -4.05 -14.58 9.15
C PRO A 15 -3.88 -15.58 10.31
N SER A 16 -4.25 -16.85 10.11
CA SER A 16 -4.11 -17.89 11.14
C SER A 16 -4.30 -19.30 10.57
N GLY A 17 -3.52 -20.27 11.06
CA GLY A 17 -3.63 -21.68 10.67
C GLY A 17 -3.52 -21.88 9.16
N ASP A 18 -4.40 -22.72 8.60
CA ASP A 18 -4.44 -23.03 7.17
C ASP A 18 -5.27 -22.04 6.34
N THR A 19 -5.71 -20.92 6.94
CA THR A 19 -6.52 -19.92 6.22
C THR A 19 -5.65 -19.19 5.19
N VAL A 20 -6.11 -19.21 3.93
CA VAL A 20 -5.48 -18.52 2.82
C VAL A 20 -6.51 -17.60 2.18
N ILE A 21 -6.19 -16.30 2.10
CA ILE A 21 -7.07 -15.29 1.50
C ILE A 21 -6.33 -14.63 0.35
N PRO A 22 -6.66 -14.97 -0.91
CA PRO A 22 -6.10 -14.33 -2.09
C PRO A 22 -6.42 -12.84 -2.16
N LEU A 23 -5.54 -12.07 -2.82
CA LEU A 23 -5.75 -10.64 -3.04
C LEU A 23 -7.10 -10.31 -3.73
N SER A 24 -7.60 -11.21 -4.58
CA SER A 24 -8.93 -11.08 -5.20
C SER A 24 -10.07 -11.12 -4.19
N GLU A 25 -9.99 -11.99 -3.18
CA GLU A 25 -11.01 -12.05 -2.13
C GLU A 25 -10.95 -10.80 -1.23
N VAL A 26 -9.76 -10.28 -0.96
CA VAL A 26 -9.60 -8.98 -0.30
C VAL A 26 -10.26 -7.88 -1.13
N ALA A 27 -10.03 -7.85 -2.44
CA ALA A 27 -10.67 -6.90 -3.34
C ALA A 27 -12.20 -7.02 -3.31
N ASP A 28 -12.74 -8.23 -3.34
CA ASP A 28 -14.19 -8.46 -3.28
C ASP A 28 -14.80 -8.05 -1.94
N ALA A 29 -14.07 -8.19 -0.83
CA ALA A 29 -14.48 -7.64 0.46
C ALA A 29 -14.47 -6.11 0.45
N LEU A 30 -13.45 -5.49 -0.13
CA LEU A 30 -13.33 -4.03 -0.23
C LEU A 30 -14.43 -3.40 -1.07
N LYS A 31 -14.89 -4.06 -2.14
CA LYS A 31 -16.03 -3.60 -2.97
C LYS A 31 -17.34 -3.43 -2.17
N LYS A 32 -17.47 -4.13 -1.04
CA LYS A 32 -18.66 -4.05 -0.17
C LYS A 32 -18.62 -2.85 0.77
N ALA A 33 -17.47 -2.19 0.92
CA ALA A 33 -17.36 -0.99 1.75
C ALA A 33 -18.12 0.19 1.09
N PRO A 34 -18.74 1.08 1.89
CA PRO A 34 -19.33 2.29 1.36
C PRO A 34 -18.31 3.13 0.56
N SER A 35 -18.76 3.74 -0.53
CA SER A 35 -17.89 4.59 -1.35
C SER A 35 -17.25 5.70 -0.50
N GLY A 36 -15.93 5.88 -0.65
CA GLY A 36 -15.17 6.88 0.10
C GLY A 36 -14.81 6.50 1.54
N ALA A 37 -15.27 5.34 2.05
CA ALA A 37 -14.92 4.89 3.42
C ALA A 37 -13.44 4.54 3.56
N ILE A 38 -12.80 4.09 2.47
CA ILE A 38 -11.41 3.62 2.46
C ILE A 38 -10.64 4.37 1.37
N SER A 39 -9.85 5.36 1.78
CA SER A 39 -8.98 6.12 0.87
C SER A 39 -7.52 5.66 0.88
N PHE A 40 -7.10 4.92 1.91
CA PHE A 40 -5.73 4.42 2.06
C PHE A 40 -5.76 2.95 2.44
N VAL A 41 -5.01 2.13 1.70
CA VAL A 41 -4.77 0.72 2.02
C VAL A 41 -3.27 0.48 2.14
N HIS A 42 -2.86 -0.18 3.22
CA HIS A 42 -1.49 -0.66 3.38
C HIS A 42 -1.48 -2.09 3.89
N PHE A 43 -0.72 -2.94 3.20
CA PHE A 43 -0.43 -4.30 3.60
C PHE A 43 0.93 -4.35 4.33
N GLY A 44 0.88 -4.29 5.66
CA GLY A 44 2.01 -4.56 6.56
C GLY A 44 2.30 -6.05 6.67
N SER A 45 2.24 -6.73 5.52
CA SER A 45 2.29 -8.19 5.36
C SER A 45 3.33 -8.55 4.31
N CYS A 46 4.06 -9.64 4.55
CA CYS A 46 5.04 -10.18 3.61
C CYS A 46 4.41 -10.47 2.25
N GLU A 47 5.13 -10.19 1.17
CA GLU A 47 4.85 -10.67 -0.20
C GLU A 47 3.42 -10.45 -0.74
N MET A 48 2.66 -9.49 -0.19
CA MET A 48 1.32 -9.17 -0.68
C MET A 48 1.32 -8.53 -2.07
N VAL A 49 2.47 -8.00 -2.49
CA VAL A 49 2.67 -7.43 -3.82
C VAL A 49 3.55 -8.37 -4.64
N VAL A 50 3.00 -9.04 -5.63
CA VAL A 50 3.79 -10.02 -6.41
C VAL A 50 4.90 -9.31 -7.21
N PRO A 51 6.18 -9.74 -7.08
CA PRO A 51 7.27 -9.22 -7.91
C PRO A 51 6.95 -9.32 -9.41
N GLY A 52 7.18 -8.24 -10.16
CA GLY A 52 6.82 -8.15 -11.59
C GLY A 52 5.37 -7.77 -11.89
N ARG A 53 4.42 -7.95 -10.95
CA ARG A 53 3.00 -7.59 -11.11
C ARG A 53 2.53 -6.48 -10.17
N ARG A 54 3.46 -5.69 -9.63
CA ARG A 54 3.21 -4.64 -8.64
C ARG A 54 2.04 -3.73 -9.00
N ARG A 55 2.02 -3.21 -10.23
CA ARG A 55 0.98 -2.29 -10.69
C ARG A 55 -0.39 -2.95 -10.74
N GLU A 56 -0.47 -4.20 -11.19
CA GLU A 56 -1.72 -4.97 -11.25
C GLU A 56 -2.26 -5.25 -9.85
N CYS A 57 -1.41 -5.73 -8.93
CA CYS A 57 -1.78 -5.97 -7.53
C CYS A 57 -2.34 -4.70 -6.87
N HIS A 58 -1.65 -3.57 -7.03
CA HIS A 58 -2.10 -2.31 -6.44
C HIS A 58 -3.38 -1.79 -7.09
N ARG A 59 -3.52 -1.89 -8.42
CA ARG A 59 -4.73 -1.46 -9.14
C ARG A 59 -5.95 -2.26 -8.74
N LEU A 60 -5.82 -3.59 -8.61
CA LEU A 60 -6.91 -4.46 -8.16
C LEU A 60 -7.53 -3.96 -6.85
N ILE A 61 -6.69 -3.64 -5.87
CA ILE A 61 -7.13 -3.14 -4.56
C ILE A 61 -7.62 -1.70 -4.64
N ARG A 62 -6.94 -0.85 -5.41
CA ARG A 62 -7.31 0.55 -5.61
C ARG A 62 -8.71 0.67 -6.19
N GLU A 63 -8.97 -0.03 -7.29
CA GLU A 63 -10.25 0.00 -8.02
C GLU A 63 -11.38 -0.63 -7.19
N ALA A 64 -11.08 -1.60 -6.33
CA ALA A 64 -12.07 -2.20 -5.45
C ALA A 64 -12.68 -1.23 -4.42
N CYS A 65 -11.96 -0.20 -3.99
CA CYS A 65 -12.43 0.75 -2.97
C CYS A 65 -12.25 2.23 -3.33
N ASN A 66 -11.83 2.54 -4.55
CA ASN A 66 -11.44 3.88 -4.99
C ASN A 66 -10.40 4.54 -4.09
N ALA A 67 -9.44 3.75 -3.59
CA ALA A 67 -8.36 4.28 -2.76
C ALA A 67 -7.48 5.26 -3.55
N ILE A 68 -6.96 6.28 -2.86
CA ILE A 68 -5.98 7.21 -3.44
C ILE A 68 -4.54 6.73 -3.25
N TRP A 69 -4.34 5.79 -2.31
CA TRP A 69 -3.04 5.17 -2.05
C TRP A 69 -3.22 3.70 -1.67
N VAL A 70 -2.44 2.83 -2.33
CA VAL A 70 -2.29 1.41 -1.98
C VAL A 70 -0.82 1.09 -1.85
N SER A 71 -0.42 0.35 -0.82
CA SER A 71 0.98 -0.03 -0.61
C SER A 71 1.14 -1.36 0.09
N GLY A 72 2.31 -1.97 -0.02
CA GLY A 72 2.69 -3.21 0.64
C GLY A 72 4.07 -3.68 0.22
N TYR A 73 4.45 -4.89 0.63
CA TYR A 73 5.78 -5.43 0.42
C TYR A 73 5.81 -6.50 -0.67
N THR A 74 6.87 -6.50 -1.48
CA THR A 74 7.12 -7.53 -2.50
C THR A 74 8.01 -8.68 -2.02
N LYS A 75 8.51 -8.59 -0.79
CA LYS A 75 9.44 -9.54 -0.20
C LYS A 75 8.91 -10.00 1.16
N GLN A 76 9.54 -11.04 1.68
CA GLN A 76 9.50 -11.30 3.11
C GLN A 76 10.24 -10.18 3.83
N VAL A 77 9.63 -9.67 4.89
CA VAL A 77 10.16 -8.53 5.63
C VAL A 77 10.23 -8.87 7.11
N ASP A 78 11.34 -8.47 7.73
CA ASP A 78 11.47 -8.56 9.17
C ASP A 78 10.53 -7.54 9.83
N TRP A 79 9.89 -7.97 10.92
CA TRP A 79 8.84 -7.21 11.60
C TRP A 79 9.31 -5.80 12.04
N LEU A 80 10.51 -5.68 12.59
CA LEU A 80 10.99 -4.40 13.13
C LEU A 80 11.24 -3.35 12.02
N PRO A 81 12.05 -3.61 10.98
CA PRO A 81 12.28 -2.64 9.93
C PRO A 81 11.02 -2.34 9.10
N SER A 82 10.13 -3.33 8.88
CA SER A 82 8.85 -3.06 8.21
C SER A 82 7.95 -2.16 9.04
N THR A 83 7.80 -2.45 10.34
CA THR A 83 7.00 -1.62 11.25
C THR A 83 7.51 -0.18 11.32
N PHE A 84 8.84 0.01 11.36
CA PHE A 84 9.42 1.35 11.29
C PHE A 84 8.99 2.09 10.02
N LEU A 85 9.10 1.43 8.85
CA LEU A 85 8.70 2.03 7.58
C LEU A 85 7.19 2.29 7.50
N ASP A 86 6.37 1.42 8.09
CA ASP A 86 4.91 1.56 8.17
C ASP A 86 4.50 2.77 9.01
N LEU A 87 5.19 3.02 10.13
CA LEU A 87 5.01 4.22 10.95
C LEU A 87 5.44 5.48 10.19
N MET A 88 6.54 5.43 9.44
CA MET A 88 6.99 6.55 8.61
C MET A 88 6.01 6.83 7.46
N LEU A 89 5.43 5.79 6.87
CA LEU A 89 4.36 5.91 5.88
C LEU A 89 3.13 6.59 6.49
N ALA A 90 2.69 6.13 7.66
CA ALA A 90 1.53 6.67 8.35
C ALA A 90 1.69 8.17 8.68
N THR A 91 2.86 8.56 9.17
CA THR A 91 3.16 9.94 9.57
C THR A 91 3.47 10.87 8.40
N SER A 92 4.13 10.37 7.35
CA SER A 92 4.58 11.21 6.22
C SER A 92 3.53 11.33 5.12
N ILE A 93 2.72 10.29 4.90
CA ILE A 93 1.78 10.23 3.77
C ILE A 93 0.34 10.28 4.24
N PHE A 94 -0.07 9.40 5.17
CA PHE A 94 -1.47 9.29 5.58
C PHE A 94 -1.93 10.46 6.47
N ALA A 95 -1.28 10.69 7.61
CA ALA A 95 -1.70 11.69 8.60
C ALA A 95 -1.81 13.11 8.02
N PRO A 96 -0.89 13.59 7.14
CA PRO A 96 -1.02 14.92 6.55
C PRO A 96 -2.21 15.08 5.59
N GLN A 97 -2.77 13.95 5.11
CA GLN A 97 -3.94 13.90 4.25
C GLN A 97 -5.23 13.67 5.05
N HIS A 98 -5.15 13.00 6.21
CA HIS A 98 -6.28 12.74 7.08
C HIS A 98 -6.84 14.06 7.65
N GLY A 99 -8.15 14.30 7.49
CA GLY A 99 -8.84 15.49 8.02
C GLY A 99 -8.86 16.72 7.10
N LYS A 100 -8.31 16.65 5.88
CA LYS A 100 -8.46 17.72 4.87
C LYS A 100 -9.53 17.32 3.86
N THR A 101 -10.74 17.87 4.03
CA THR A 101 -11.88 17.77 3.09
C THR A 101 -11.63 18.45 1.75
N ASP A 102 -10.61 19.30 1.66
CA ASP A 102 -10.35 20.11 0.48
C ASP A 102 -9.48 19.36 -0.53
N GLY A 103 -10.08 18.38 -1.23
CA GLY A 103 -9.82 17.93 -2.62
C GLY A 103 -8.41 17.89 -3.25
N ARG A 104 -7.32 18.21 -2.54
CA ARG A 104 -5.98 18.34 -3.09
C ARG A 104 -5.28 16.99 -2.97
N ALA A 105 -5.63 16.10 -3.90
CA ALA A 105 -4.82 14.94 -4.27
C ALA A 105 -3.35 15.32 -4.58
N GLY A 106 -3.06 16.60 -4.86
CA GLY A 106 -1.72 17.10 -5.18
C GLY A 106 -0.65 16.99 -4.07
N ARG A 107 -1.02 16.88 -2.78
CA ARG A 107 -0.02 16.79 -1.69
C ARG A 107 0.54 15.39 -1.48
N ILE A 108 -0.17 14.34 -1.91
CA ILE A 108 0.27 12.96 -1.71
C ILE A 108 1.57 12.69 -2.47
N ASN A 109 1.71 13.20 -3.70
CA ASN A 109 2.93 13.04 -4.48
C ASN A 109 4.13 13.73 -3.86
N HIS A 110 3.94 14.96 -3.40
CA HIS A 110 5.00 15.69 -2.72
C HIS A 110 5.47 14.94 -1.47
N ASN A 111 4.51 14.44 -0.68
CA ASN A 111 4.81 13.66 0.52
C ASN A 111 5.44 12.31 0.19
N ALA A 112 4.98 11.64 -0.87
CA ALA A 112 5.53 10.38 -1.35
C ALA A 112 6.97 10.57 -1.84
N ASN A 113 7.24 11.59 -2.65
CA ASN A 113 8.60 11.91 -3.10
C ASN A 113 9.52 12.15 -1.90
N LYS A 114 9.11 12.97 -0.93
CA LYS A 114 9.90 13.18 0.30
C LYS A 114 10.12 11.91 1.10
N PHE A 115 9.10 11.06 1.22
CA PHE A 115 9.21 9.77 1.90
C PHE A 115 10.24 8.88 1.19
N PHE A 116 10.17 8.79 -0.14
CA PHE A 116 11.12 7.99 -0.91
C PHE A 116 12.51 8.62 -0.99
N GLU A 117 12.66 9.94 -0.92
CA GLU A 117 13.97 10.62 -0.79
C GLU A 117 14.63 10.29 0.56
N MET A 118 13.84 10.25 1.63
CA MET A 118 14.35 10.04 3.00
C MET A 118 14.60 8.55 3.32
N TYR A 119 13.75 7.67 2.81
CA TYR A 119 13.74 6.25 3.18
C TYR A 119 14.03 5.32 1.98
N GLU A 120 14.63 5.83 0.90
CA GLU A 120 14.80 5.08 -0.35
C GLU A 120 15.44 3.71 -0.13
N GLN A 121 16.56 3.69 0.60
CA GLN A 121 17.35 2.49 0.82
C GLN A 121 16.55 1.44 1.59
N THR A 122 15.87 1.85 2.67
CA THR A 122 15.03 0.97 3.49
C THR A 122 13.82 0.48 2.71
N ALA A 123 13.15 1.37 1.96
CA ALA A 123 12.02 1.00 1.12
C ALA A 123 12.42 -0.03 0.05
N ARG A 124 13.58 0.15 -0.60
CA ARG A 124 14.10 -0.79 -1.59
C ARG A 124 14.53 -2.13 -0.96
N SER A 125 15.21 -2.11 0.18
CA SER A 125 15.67 -3.34 0.84
C SER A 125 14.49 -4.24 1.22
N LEU A 126 13.42 -3.64 1.75
CA LEU A 126 12.18 -4.32 2.13
C LEU A 126 11.26 -4.67 0.95
N GLY A 127 11.57 -4.19 -0.26
CA GLY A 127 10.68 -4.37 -1.41
C GLY A 127 9.35 -3.62 -1.25
N PHE A 128 9.36 -2.49 -0.56
CA PHE A 128 8.18 -1.63 -0.43
C PHE A 128 7.73 -1.16 -1.81
N SER A 129 6.43 -1.30 -2.08
CA SER A 129 5.81 -0.82 -3.30
C SER A 129 4.51 -0.11 -2.99
N ALA A 130 4.25 0.99 -3.69
CA ALA A 130 3.00 1.72 -3.59
C ALA A 130 2.49 2.19 -4.95
N LEU A 131 1.20 2.47 -5.03
CA LEU A 131 0.52 3.11 -6.14
C LEU A 131 -0.31 4.26 -5.60
N SER A 132 -0.11 5.45 -6.17
CA SER A 132 -0.92 6.64 -5.92
C SER A 132 -1.84 6.92 -7.11
N ALA A 133 -3.11 7.25 -6.83
CA ALA A 133 -4.08 7.66 -7.84
C ALA A 133 -3.87 9.14 -8.25
N HIS A 134 -3.94 9.46 -9.54
CA HIS A 134 -3.96 10.84 -10.07
C HIS A 134 -5.02 11.03 -11.15
N THR A 135 -5.32 12.30 -11.42
CA THR A 135 -6.13 12.73 -12.58
C THR A 135 -5.49 12.29 -13.89
N ASP A 136 -4.15 12.30 -13.96
CA ASP A 136 -3.38 11.98 -15.18
C ASP A 136 -2.93 10.50 -15.23
N GLY A 137 -3.45 9.66 -14.32
CA GLY A 137 -3.17 8.22 -14.23
C GLY A 137 -2.31 7.80 -13.03
N ASP A 138 -2.28 6.49 -12.75
CA ASP A 138 -1.64 5.99 -11.52
C ASP A 138 -0.11 6.03 -11.54
N ARG A 139 0.50 6.51 -10.45
CA ARG A 139 1.95 6.55 -10.27
C ARG A 139 2.43 5.46 -9.31
N LEU A 140 3.42 4.70 -9.76
CA LEU A 140 4.04 3.61 -8.98
C LEU A 140 5.29 4.12 -8.26
N TYR A 141 5.47 3.70 -7.02
CA TYR A 141 6.63 4.03 -6.19
C TYR A 141 7.25 2.79 -5.53
N PRO A 142 8.59 2.71 -5.45
CA PRO A 142 9.52 3.41 -6.33
C PRO A 142 9.25 3.00 -7.80
N ALA A 143 9.69 3.81 -8.77
CA ALA A 143 9.43 3.51 -10.19
C ALA A 143 9.97 2.12 -10.60
N ALA A 144 11.11 1.72 -10.04
CA ALA A 144 11.70 0.39 -10.20
C ALA A 144 12.16 -0.16 -8.85
N LEU A 145 12.02 -1.47 -8.65
CA LEU A 145 12.71 -2.23 -7.60
C LEU A 145 13.90 -2.94 -8.28
N HIS A 146 15.07 -2.92 -7.65
CA HIS A 146 16.24 -3.67 -8.14
C HIS A 146 16.04 -5.16 -7.92
#